data_AF-X1LG94-F1
#
_entry.id   AF-X1LG94-F1
#
_cell.length_a   1.000
_cell.length_b   1.000
_cell.length_c   1.000
_cell.angle_alpha   90.00
_cell.angle_beta   90.00
_cell.angle_gamma   90.00
#
_symmetry.space_group_name_H-M   'P 1'
#
loop_
_entity.id
_entity.type
_entity.pdbx_description
1 polymer ?
#
loop_
_entity_poly.entity_id
_entity_poly.type
_entity_poly.pdbx_seq_one_letter_code
_entity_poly.pdbx_strand_id
1 'polypeptide(L)' 'SRTYAEGEELLALIGSGGYLEIAVKGGNASAILDAEVGNEIRVRQQPGGNQ' A
#
# COMPACT_ATOMS: atom_id res chain seq x y z
N SER A 1 0.12 7.57 14.06
CA SER A 1 -0.59 7.67 12.76
C SER A 1 0.25 6.93 11.74
N ARG A 2 -0.26 5.85 11.13
CA ARG A 2 0.48 5.17 10.04
C ARG A 2 0.51 6.09 8.83
N THR A 3 1.69 6.53 8.42
CA THR A 3 1.88 7.38 7.23
C THR A 3 2.68 6.64 6.17
N TYR A 4 2.69 7.16 4.95
CA TYR A 4 3.51 6.65 3.84
C TYR A 4 5.02 6.57 4.15
N ALA A 5 5.48 7.23 5.23
CA ALA A 5 6.88 7.22 5.65
C ALA A 5 7.26 6.01 6.52
N GLU A 6 6.29 5.16 6.88
CA GLU A 6 6.49 3.96 7.67
C GLU A 6 6.65 2.72 6.78
N GLY A 7 7.62 1.86 7.11
CA GLY A 7 7.89 0.61 6.39
C GLY A 7 9.05 0.68 5.39
N GLU A 8 9.70 -0.46 5.16
CA GLU A 8 10.75 -0.68 4.15
C GLU A 8 10.17 -1.25 2.84
N GLU A 9 8.92 -1.71 2.87
CA GLU A 9 8.21 -2.38 1.78
C GLU A 9 6.92 -1.62 1.39
N LEU A 10 6.08 -2.25 0.55
CA LEU A 10 4.74 -1.74 0.23
C LEU A 10 3.86 -1.69 1.48
N LEU A 11 3.32 -0.52 1.78
CA LEU A 11 2.40 -0.27 2.87
C LEU A 11 0.99 -0.05 2.32
N ALA A 12 0.03 -0.83 2.81
CA ALA A 12 -1.39 -0.60 2.60
C ALA A 12 -1.96 0.27 3.74
N LEU A 13 -2.60 1.40 3.42
CA LEU A 13 -3.17 2.33 4.40
C LEU A 13 -4.47 2.99 3.89
N ILE A 14 -5.25 3.60 4.78
CA ILE A 14 -6.44 4.38 4.39
C ILE A 14 -6.07 5.85 4.35
N GLY A 15 -6.19 6.46 3.16
CA GLY A 15 -5.91 7.87 2.94
C GLY A 15 -7.00 8.79 3.49
N SER A 16 -6.74 10.10 3.50
CA SER A 16 -7.70 11.10 3.97
C SER A 16 -9.01 11.13 3.17
N GLY A 17 -8.98 10.69 1.91
CA GLY A 17 -10.17 10.52 1.07
C GLY A 17 -11.01 9.28 1.40
N GLY A 18 -10.58 8.43 2.33
CA GLY A 18 -11.29 7.21 2.72
C GLY A 18 -11.06 6.01 1.80
N TYR A 19 -10.09 6.09 0.88
CA TYR A 19 -9.72 5.00 -0.03
C TYR A 19 -8.53 4.22 0.49
N LEU A 20 -8.44 2.96 0.07
CA LEU A 20 -7.23 2.17 0.25
C LEU A 20 -6.14 2.71 -0.66
N GLU A 21 -4.99 3.05 -0.07
CA GLU A 21 -3.79 3.49 -0.75
C GLU A 21 -2.66 2.48 -0.55
N ILE A 22 -1.79 2.37 -1.55
CA ILE A 22 -0.55 1.59 -1.49
C ILE A 22 0.61 2.56 -1.64
N ALA A 23 1.47 2.61 -0.63
CA ALA A 23 2.61 3.53 -0.56
C ALA A 23 3.92 2.76 -0.40
N VAL A 24 5.02 3.40 -0.79
CA VAL A 24 6.38 2.96 -0.48
C VAL A 24 7.18 4.17 -0.05
N LYS A 25 7.96 4.03 1.03
CA LYS A 25 8.74 5.12 1.58
C LYS A 25 9.78 5.62 0.57
N GLY A 26 9.66 6.88 0.17
CA GLY A 26 10.62 7.53 -0.73
C GLY A 26 10.64 6.98 -2.15
N GLY A 27 9.61 6.25 -2.58
CA GLY A 27 9.54 5.63 -3.90
C GLY A 27 8.19 5.78 -4.59
N ASN A 28 8.00 5.01 -5.66
CA ASN A 28 6.77 4.98 -6.43
C ASN A 28 6.17 3.56 -6.41
N ALA A 29 5.05 3.38 -5.70
CA ALA A 29 4.37 2.09 -5.61
C ALA A 29 3.80 1.61 -6.95
N SER A 30 3.38 2.52 -7.84
CA SER A 30 2.84 2.14 -9.15
C SER A 30 3.90 1.53 -10.05
N ALA A 31 5.14 2.03 -9.98
CA ALA A 31 6.27 1.47 -10.72
C ALA A 31 6.69 0.08 -10.21
N ILE A 32 6.57 -0.17 -8.91
CA ILE A 32 6.87 -1.49 -8.31
C ILE A 32 5.81 -2.51 -8.72
N LEU A 33 4.54 -2.10 -8.73
CA LEU A 33 3.41 -2.97 -9.05
C LEU A 33 3.11 -3.05 -10.55
N ASP A 34 3.80 -2.27 -11.38
CA ASP A 34 3.50 -2.06 -12.80
C ASP A 34 2.00 -1.79 -13.04
N ALA A 35 1.46 -0.88 -12.22
CA ALA A 35 0.03 -0.63 -12.13
C ALA A 35 -0.37 0.73 -12.70
N GLU A 36 -1.46 0.74 -13.46
CA GLU A 36 -2.10 1.93 -14.01
C GLU A 36 -3.58 2.03 -13.62
N VAL A 37 -4.20 3.18 -13.94
CA VAL A 37 -5.63 3.40 -13.73
C VAL A 37 -6.45 2.36 -14.50
N GLY A 38 -7.32 1.65 -13.77
CA GLY A 38 -8.16 0.59 -14.32
C GLY A 38 -7.58 -0.82 -14.16
N ASN A 39 -6.33 -0.97 -13.69
CA ASN A 39 -5.81 -2.28 -13.31
C ASN A 39 -6.46 -2.81 -12.02
N GLU A 40 -6.65 -4.13 -11.96
CA GLU A 40 -7.12 -4.82 -10.76
C GLU A 40 -5.96 -5.01 -9.78
N ILE A 41 -6.16 -4.59 -8.53
CA ILE A 41 -5.22 -4.87 -7.43
C ILE A 41 -5.88 -5.83 -6.44
N ARG A 42 -5.20 -6.95 -6.16
CA ARG A 42 -5.67 -7.96 -5.19
C ARG A 42 -4.91 -7.85 -3.89
N VAL A 43 -5.62 -7.50 -2.82
CA VAL A 43 -5.08 -7.50 -1.46
C VAL A 43 -5.31 -8.87 -0.83
N ARG A 44 -4.27 -9.43 -0.22
CA ARG A 44 -4.38 -10.67 0.56
C ARG A 44 -4.07 -10.34 2.01
N GLN A 45 -4.97 -10.72 2.90
CA GLN A 45 -4.65 -10.73 4.32
C GLN A 45 -3.61 -11.83 4.55
N GLN A 46 -2.46 -11.49 5.11
CA GLN A 46 -1.60 -12.51 5.71
C GLN A 46 -2.37 -13.11 6.89
N PRO A 47 -2.41 -14.44 7.06
CA PRO A 47 -2.89 -15.05 8.29
C PRO A 47 -2.13 -14.39 9.44
N GLY A 48 -2.87 -13.80 10.39
CA GLY A 48 -2.31 -12.85 11.36
C GLY A 48 -1.00 -13.35 11.98
N GLY A 49 0.11 -12.68 11.64
CA GLY A 49 1.30 -12.76 12.47
C GLY A 49 0.93 -12.12 13.80
N ASN A 50 1.15 -12.84 14.91
CA ASN A 50 0.97 -12.30 16.26
C ASN A 50 1.60 -10.90 16.33
N GLN A 51 0.74 -9.89 16.49
CA GLN A 51 1.14 -8.54 16.84
C GLN A 51 1.49 -8.49 18.33
#